data_AF-A0A437N5P3-F1
#
_entry.id   AF-A0A437N5P3-F1
#
_cell.length_a   1.000
_cell.length_b   1.000
_cell.length_c   1.000
_cell.angle_alpha   90.00
_cell.angle_beta   90.00
_cell.angle_gamma   90.00
#
_symmetry.space_group_name_H-M   'P 1'
#
loop_
_entity.id
_entity.type
_entity.pdbx_description
1 polymer ?
#
loop_
_entity_poly.entity_id
_entity_poly.type
_entity_poly.pdbx_seq_one_letter_code
_entity_poly.pdbx_strand_id
1 'polypeptide(L)'
;MPYKVDVYIAKAYASITVKDGLSDKPCVDTKTGTKLENVAVNPSATFHVLIGHKNGVGGVTVYETVPNVTPVPSDYEIPVELDETGKITFPKPKAVSQSDLDNLDAKVKALNQQNAGNKRRG
;
A
#
# COMPACT_ATOMS: atom_id res chain seq x y z
N MET A 1 19.49 10.33 -0.72
CA MET A 1 18.53 11.17 0.03
C MET A 1 17.34 10.32 0.41
N PRO A 2 16.78 10.45 1.62
CA PRO A 2 15.58 9.70 2.00
C PRO A 2 14.35 10.13 1.17
N TYR A 3 13.42 9.20 0.94
CA TYR A 3 12.18 9.44 0.20
C TYR A 3 11.08 9.89 1.14
N LYS A 4 10.25 10.84 0.68
CA LYS A 4 9.00 11.17 1.35
C LYS A 4 7.97 10.13 0.96
N VAL A 5 7.37 9.49 1.96
CA VAL A 5 6.34 8.48 1.76
C VAL A 5 5.13 8.85 2.61
N ASP A 6 3.96 8.83 1.99
CA ASP A 6 2.68 9.02 2.66
C ASP A 6 2.05 7.65 2.97
N VAL A 7 1.96 7.30 4.25
CA VAL A 7 1.35 6.04 4.70
C VAL A 7 -0.11 6.30 5.06
N TYR A 8 -1.02 5.93 4.17
CA TYR A 8 -2.47 6.07 4.36
C TYR A 8 -3.08 4.83 5.00
N ILE A 9 -3.87 5.03 6.05
CA ILE A 9 -4.54 3.99 6.82
C ILE A 9 -5.99 3.87 6.37
N ALA A 10 -6.33 2.81 5.63
CA ALA A 10 -7.65 2.64 5.04
C ALA A 10 -8.72 2.16 6.03
N LYS A 11 -8.33 1.49 7.13
CA LYS A 11 -9.26 0.96 8.15
C LYS A 11 -8.77 1.26 9.57
N ALA A 12 -9.66 1.15 10.56
CA ALA A 12 -9.32 1.40 11.96
C ALA A 12 -8.40 0.30 12.48
N TYR A 13 -7.45 0.68 13.34
CA TYR A 13 -6.56 -0.26 14.03
C TYR A 13 -6.36 0.17 15.48
N ALA A 14 -6.28 -0.80 16.39
CA ALA A 14 -6.03 -0.52 17.80
C ALA A 14 -4.70 0.24 17.99
N SER A 15 -3.64 -0.24 17.33
CA SER A 15 -2.41 0.52 17.14
C SER A 15 -1.58 -0.01 15.98
N ILE A 16 -0.70 0.83 15.46
CA ILE A 16 0.28 0.48 14.44
C ILE A 16 1.70 0.88 14.83
N THR A 17 2.68 0.19 14.25
CA THR A 17 4.08 0.63 14.23
C THR A 17 4.52 0.72 12.78
N VAL A 18 5.10 1.86 12.40
CA VAL A 18 5.63 2.09 11.04
C VAL A 18 7.15 2.15 11.16
N LYS A 19 7.85 1.25 10.50
CA LYS A 19 9.32 1.19 10.49
C LYS A 19 9.90 1.47 9.12
N ASP A 20 11.08 2.10 9.12
CA ASP A 20 11.93 2.19 7.95
C ASP A 20 12.55 0.83 7.68
N GLY A 21 12.28 0.25 6.50
CA GLY A 21 12.75 -1.07 6.11
C GLY A 21 14.27 -1.18 6.00
N LEU A 22 15.00 -0.06 5.87
CA LEU A 22 16.46 -0.08 5.83
C LEU A 22 17.10 -0.09 7.23
N SER A 23 16.57 0.71 8.15
CA SER A 23 17.13 0.86 9.50
C SER A 23 16.44 0.01 10.57
N ASP A 24 15.28 -0.58 10.26
CA ASP A 24 14.36 -1.26 11.18
C ASP A 24 13.96 -0.41 12.40
N LYS A 25 14.07 0.92 12.28
CA LYS A 25 13.69 1.85 13.35
C LYS A 25 12.28 2.40 13.10
N PRO A 26 11.49 2.63 14.17
CA PRO A 26 10.23 3.34 14.04
C PRO A 26 10.43 4.70 13.38
N CYS A 27 9.60 4.99 12.39
CA CYS A 27 9.59 6.26 11.70
C CYS A 27 9.08 7.37 12.60
N VAL A 28 9.40 8.61 12.24
CA VAL A 28 8.80 9.81 12.82
C VAL A 28 7.96 10.48 11.74
N ASP A 29 6.73 10.83 12.08
CA ASP A 29 5.88 11.64 11.22
C ASP A 29 6.48 13.05 11.11
N THR A 30 6.92 13.41 9.92
CA THR A 30 7.56 14.67 9.61
C THR A 30 6.66 15.89 9.78
N LYS A 31 5.33 15.71 9.79
CA LYS A 31 4.40 16.83 10.03
C LYS A 31 4.15 17.07 11.51
N THR A 32 4.02 16.01 12.30
CA THR A 32 3.61 16.11 13.71
C THR A 32 4.76 15.93 14.70
N GLY A 33 5.89 15.37 14.24
CA GLY A 33 7.01 14.95 15.11
C GLY A 33 6.72 13.66 15.90
N THR A 34 5.59 13.00 15.66
CA THR A 34 5.18 11.81 16.41
C THR A 34 6.01 10.61 16.01
N LYS A 35 6.58 9.91 17.00
CA LYS A 35 7.21 8.60 16.78
C LYS A 35 6.13 7.55 16.52
N LEU A 36 6.21 6.86 15.39
CA LEU A 36 5.22 5.89 14.92
C LEU A 36 5.49 4.49 15.50
N GLU A 37 5.45 4.38 16.83
CA GLU A 37 5.62 3.15 17.59
C GLU A 37 4.40 2.91 18.46
N ASN A 38 3.65 1.83 18.19
CA ASN A 38 2.42 1.47 18.89
C ASN A 38 1.38 2.62 18.99
N VAL A 39 1.21 3.36 17.89
CA VAL A 39 0.32 4.52 17.82
C VAL A 39 -1.10 4.07 17.46
N ALA A 40 -2.10 4.50 18.23
CA ALA A 40 -3.50 4.26 17.91
C ALA A 40 -3.93 5.06 16.67
N VAL A 41 -4.64 4.42 15.73
CA VAL A 41 -4.96 5.05 14.44
C VAL A 41 -6.41 4.85 14.01
N ASN A 42 -7.01 5.95 13.57
CA ASN A 42 -8.33 5.96 12.99
C ASN A 42 -8.26 5.71 11.48
N PRO A 43 -9.37 5.25 10.86
CA PRO A 43 -9.47 5.21 9.41
C PRO A 43 -9.18 6.59 8.80
N SER A 44 -8.59 6.58 7.61
CA SER A 44 -8.15 7.76 6.86
C SER A 44 -6.99 8.55 7.46
N ALA A 45 -6.35 8.07 8.53
CA ALA A 45 -5.11 8.65 9.02
C ALA A 45 -4.02 8.57 7.95
N THR A 46 -3.18 9.61 7.84
CA THR A 46 -2.02 9.62 6.94
C THR A 46 -0.79 10.06 7.71
N PHE A 47 0.29 9.28 7.59
CA PHE A 47 1.59 9.61 8.18
C PHE A 47 2.58 9.97 7.10
N HIS A 48 3.40 10.99 7.36
CA HIS A 48 4.39 11.48 6.40
C HIS A 48 5.78 11.10 6.89
N VAL A 49 6.40 10.07 6.29
CA VAL A 49 7.65 9.50 6.77
C VAL A 49 8.79 9.70 5.77
N LEU A 50 10.01 9.75 6.30
CA LEU A 50 11.24 9.74 5.49
C LEU A 50 11.87 8.36 5.54
N ILE A 51 12.04 7.75 4.37
CA ILE A 51 12.49 6.36 4.24
C ILE A 51 13.86 6.31 3.60
N GLY A 52 14.76 5.54 4.20
CA GLY A 52 16.07 5.25 3.64
C GLY A 52 15.95 4.31 2.43
N HIS A 53 16.88 4.42 1.48
CA HIS A 53 16.94 3.50 0.35
C HIS A 53 18.33 2.94 0.16
N LYS A 54 18.39 1.73 -0.39
CA LYS A 54 19.61 1.07 -0.84
C LYS A 54 19.36 0.43 -2.20
N ASN A 55 20.28 0.62 -3.14
CA ASN A 55 20.16 0.11 -4.52
C ASN A 55 18.85 0.53 -5.22
N GLY A 56 18.34 1.72 -4.90
CA GLY A 56 17.13 2.26 -5.51
C GLY A 56 15.81 1.68 -4.98
N VAL A 57 15.83 0.98 -3.85
CA VAL A 57 14.63 0.48 -3.18
C VAL A 57 14.64 0.94 -1.72
N GLY A 58 13.56 1.60 -1.31
CA GLY A 58 13.22 1.87 0.09
C GLY A 58 12.18 0.89 0.59
N GLY A 59 11.97 0.85 1.91
CA GLY A 59 11.00 -0.06 2.51
C GLY A 59 10.22 0.59 3.64
N VAL A 60 8.94 0.24 3.77
CA VAL A 60 8.13 0.54 4.96
C VAL A 60 7.55 -0.76 5.48
N THR A 61 7.77 -1.06 6.75
CA THR A 61 7.08 -2.17 7.42
C THR A 61 6.03 -1.61 8.36
N VAL A 62 4.78 -2.02 8.17
CA VAL A 62 3.67 -1.67 9.06
C VAL A 62 3.27 -2.89 9.87
N TYR A 63 3.30 -2.77 11.19
CA TYR A 63 2.77 -3.76 12.12
C TYR A 63 1.42 -3.28 12.62
N GLU A 64 0.39 -4.12 12.52
CA GLU A 64 -0.83 -3.99 13.30
C GLU A 64 -0.63 -4.66 14.65
N THR A 65 -0.82 -3.93 15.74
CA THR A 65 -0.75 -4.48 17.09
C THR A 65 -2.15 -4.70 17.62
N VAL A 66 -2.44 -5.94 18.00
CA VAL A 66 -3.67 -6.34 18.69
C VAL A 66 -3.28 -6.98 20.02
N PRO A 67 -3.93 -6.65 21.15
CA PRO A 67 -3.64 -7.27 22.44
C PRO A 67 -3.68 -8.81 22.35
N ASN A 68 -2.66 -9.46 22.91
CA ASN A 68 -2.51 -10.92 22.96
C ASN A 68 -2.39 -11.63 21.59
N VAL A 69 -2.08 -10.89 20.52
CA VAL A 69 -1.81 -11.45 19.20
C VAL A 69 -0.42 -11.02 18.75
N THR A 70 0.36 -11.95 18.20
CA THR A 70 1.63 -11.64 17.57
C THR A 70 1.38 -10.76 16.32
N PRO A 71 1.92 -9.53 16.26
CA PRO A 71 1.76 -8.67 15.09
C PRO A 71 2.30 -9.33 13.82
N VAL A 72 1.51 -9.34 12.75
CA VAL A 72 1.97 -9.78 11.42
C VAL A 72 2.42 -8.55 10.63
N PRO A 73 3.69 -8.48 10.19
CA PRO A 73 4.18 -7.35 9.41
C PRO A 73 3.54 -7.31 8.02
N SER A 74 3.31 -6.09 7.53
CA SER A 74 3.05 -5.81 6.12
C SER A 74 4.20 -4.97 5.57
N ASP A 75 5.02 -5.58 4.74
CA ASP A 75 6.20 -4.95 4.14
C ASP A 75 5.86 -4.32 2.80
N TYR A 76 6.23 -3.06 2.59
CA TYR A 76 6.04 -2.32 1.35
C TYR A 76 7.41 -2.00 0.77
N GLU A 77 7.66 -2.46 -0.45
CA GLU A 77 8.83 -2.05 -1.23
C GLU A 77 8.48 -0.79 -2.03
N ILE A 78 9.36 0.20 -1.98
CA ILE A 78 9.14 1.52 -2.55
C ILE A 78 10.27 1.80 -3.55
N PRO A 79 10.03 1.68 -4.87
CA PRO A 79 11.05 1.99 -5.88
C PRO A 79 11.36 3.49 -5.92
N VAL A 80 12.55 3.88 -6.38
CA VAL A 80 12.95 5.31 -6.55
C VAL A 80 11.99 6.06 -7.44
N GLU A 81 11.58 5.41 -8.53
CA GLU A 81 10.58 5.90 -9.48
C GLU A 81 9.21 5.68 -8.86
N LEU A 82 8.90 6.46 -7.83
CA LEU A 82 7.55 6.54 -7.30
C LEU A 82 6.62 7.02 -8.41
N ASP A 83 5.42 6.45 -8.45
CA ASP A 83 4.27 7.12 -9.02
C ASP A 83 4.17 8.52 -8.39
N GLU A 84 3.71 9.54 -9.14
CA GLU A 84 3.81 10.98 -8.84
C GLU A 84 3.30 11.44 -7.44
N THR A 85 2.81 10.52 -6.61
CA THR A 85 2.23 10.76 -5.29
C THR A 85 3.04 10.22 -4.10
N GLY A 86 3.94 9.23 -4.27
CA GLY A 86 4.72 8.66 -3.16
C GLY A 86 3.88 8.09 -2.01
N LYS A 87 2.66 7.64 -2.30
CA LYS A 87 1.65 7.24 -1.29
C LYS A 87 1.45 5.73 -1.27
N ILE A 88 1.55 5.12 -0.09
CA ILE A 88 1.15 3.72 0.13
C ILE A 88 -0.17 3.66 0.90
N THR A 89 -0.95 2.61 0.68
CA THR A 89 -2.20 2.36 1.40
C THR A 89 -2.09 1.06 2.20
N PHE A 90 -2.38 1.15 3.50
CA PHE A 90 -2.41 0.04 4.43
C PHE A 90 -3.85 -0.29 4.88
N PRO A 91 -4.25 -1.58 4.89
CA PRO A 91 -3.47 -2.76 4.49
C PRO A 91 -3.30 -2.82 2.97
N LYS A 92 -2.37 -3.66 2.49
CA LYS A 92 -2.18 -3.86 1.06
C LYS A 92 -3.50 -4.28 0.43
N PRO A 93 -3.94 -3.66 -0.67
CA PRO A 93 -5.05 -4.19 -1.43
C PRO A 93 -4.72 -5.61 -1.88
N LYS A 94 -5.74 -6.47 -1.93
CA LYS A 94 -5.57 -7.84 -2.40
C LYS A 94 -5.02 -7.81 -3.81
N ALA A 95 -3.91 -8.53 -4.04
CA ALA A 95 -3.35 -8.68 -5.37
C ALA A 95 -4.41 -9.28 -6.31
N VAL A 96 -4.50 -8.73 -7.53
CA VAL A 96 -5.37 -9.28 -8.57
C VAL A 96 -4.91 -10.70 -8.88
N SER A 97 -5.81 -11.67 -8.85
CA SER A 97 -5.47 -13.06 -9.15
C SER A 97 -5.43 -13.30 -10.66
N GLN A 98 -4.67 -14.31 -11.12
CA GLN A 98 -4.68 -14.69 -12.54
C GLN A 98 -6.09 -15.02 -13.03
N SER A 99 -6.90 -15.68 -12.20
CA SER A 99 -8.31 -15.94 -12.52
C SER A 99 -9.15 -14.67 -12.70
N ASP A 100 -8.85 -13.60 -11.98
CA ASP A 100 -9.52 -12.31 -12.18
C ASP A 100 -9.15 -11.71 -13.54
N LEU A 101 -7.87 -11.85 -13.95
CA LEU A 101 -7.40 -11.41 -15.27
C LEU A 101 -8.00 -12.25 -16.40
N ASP A 102 -8.07 -13.57 -16.22
CA ASP A 102 -8.67 -14.49 -17.19
C ASP A 102 -10.17 -14.19 -17.37
N ASN A 103 -10.87 -13.92 -16.27
CA ASN A 103 -12.28 -13.50 -16.29
C ASN A 103 -12.46 -12.16 -17.02
N LEU A 104 -11.54 -11.22 -16.86
CA LEU A 104 -11.56 -9.95 -17.56
C LEU A 104 -11.35 -10.13 -19.07
N ASP A 105 -10.37 -10.94 -19.48
CA ASP A 105 -10.11 -11.28 -20.89
C ASP A 105 -11.34 -11.95 -21.53
N ALA A 106 -11.96 -12.90 -20.85
CA ALA A 106 -13.17 -13.56 -21.33
C ALA A 106 -14.32 -12.57 -21.55
N LYS A 107 -14.53 -11.62 -20.63
CA LYS A 107 -15.56 -10.57 -20.78
C LYS A 107 -15.26 -9.63 -21.94
N VAL A 108 -14.01 -9.23 -22.13
CA VAL A 108 -13.60 -8.37 -23.27
C VAL A 108 -13.83 -9.09 -24.60
N LYS A 109 -13.48 -10.38 -24.70
CA LYS A 109 -13.75 -11.19 -25.89
C LYS A 109 -15.25 -11.32 -26.19
N ALA A 110 -16.07 -11.57 -25.18
CA ALA A 110 -17.52 -11.64 -25.33
C ALA A 110 -18.12 -10.31 -25.82
N LEU A 111 -17.67 -9.17 -25.26
CA LEU A 111 -18.11 -7.84 -25.70
C LEU A 111 -17.69 -7.55 -27.15
N ASN A 112 -16.49 -7.93 -27.55
CA ASN A 112 -16.03 -7.78 -28.93
C ASN A 112 -16.87 -8.61 -29.92
N GLN A 113 -17.23 -9.84 -29.55
CA GLN A 113 -18.13 -10.67 -30.35
C GLN A 113 -19.53 -10.07 -30.45
N GLN A 114 -20.07 -9.56 -29.36
CA GLN A 114 -21.39 -8.89 -29.33
C GLN A 114 -21.40 -7.63 -30.21
N ASN A 115 -20.35 -6.80 -30.13
CA ASN A 115 -20.23 -5.59 -30.95
C ASN A 115 -20.06 -5.93 -32.43
N ALA A 116 -19.28 -6.96 -32.77
CA ALA A 116 -19.15 -7.44 -34.14
C ALA A 116 -20.48 -8.02 -34.68
N GLY A 117 -21.25 -8.69 -33.84
CA GLY A 117 -22.59 -9.18 -34.17
C GLY A 117 -23.60 -8.06 -34.39
N ASN A 118 -23.58 -7.02 -33.55
CA ASN A 118 -24.46 -5.84 -33.66
C ASN A 118 -24.13 -5.00 -34.90
N LYS A 119 -22.84 -4.80 -35.24
CA LYS A 119 -22.42 -4.05 -36.43
C LYS A 119 -22.83 -4.72 -37.75
N ARG A 120 -23.05 -6.04 -37.76
CA ARG A 120 -23.49 -6.80 -38.94
C ARG A 120 -25.01 -6.84 -39.12
N ARG A 121 -25.78 -6.34 -38.14
CA ARG A 121 -27.25 -6.33 -38.13
C ARG A 121 -27.86 -4.93 -38.30
N GLY A 122 -27.02 -3.89 -38.32
CA GLY A 122 -27.42 -2.50 -38.58
C GLY A 122 -27.10 -2.05 -39.99
#